data_AF-A0A6I9MWE0-F1
#
_entry.id   AF-A0A6I9MWE0-F1
#
_cell.length_a   1.000
_cell.length_b   1.000
_cell.length_c   1.000
_cell.angle_alpha   90.00
_cell.angle_beta   90.00
_cell.angle_gamma   90.00
#
_symmetry.space_group_name_H-M   'P 1'
#
loop_
_entity.id
_entity.type
_entity.pdbx_description
1 polymer ?
#
loop_
_entity_poly.entity_id
_entity_poly.type
_entity_poly.pdbx_seq_one_letter_code
_entity_poly.pdbx_strand_id
1 'polypeptide(L)'
;VLPQSTVCAKIMELLGQNKVDHRQRKVAIISQDSFYRVLTAEQKGKALKGQYNFDHPEAFDTDLMYQTLTDIAEGKVVQVPTYDFVTHSR
;
A
#
# COMPACT_ATOMS: atom_id res chain seq x y z
N VAL A 1 6.92 16.53 -3.15
CA VAL A 1 6.44 15.24 -2.59
C VAL A 1 6.39 15.39 -1.08
N LEU A 2 5.22 15.23 -0.45
CA LEU A 2 5.13 15.29 1.01
C LEU A 2 5.81 14.04 1.61
N PRO A 3 6.61 14.17 2.68
CA PRO A 3 7.41 13.07 3.22
C PRO A 3 6.58 12.12 4.11
N GLN A 4 5.35 11.78 3.70
CA GLN A 4 4.41 11.01 4.52
C GLN A 4 5.00 9.66 4.93
N SER A 5 5.63 8.94 4.01
CA SER A 5 6.32 7.66 4.30
C SER A 5 7.49 7.84 5.28
N THR A 6 8.28 8.91 5.13
CA THR A 6 9.38 9.24 6.04
C THR A 6 8.88 9.57 7.45
N VAL A 7 7.79 10.32 7.56
CA VAL A 7 7.16 10.65 8.85
C VAL A 7 6.66 9.38 9.54
N CYS A 8 5.92 8.52 8.84
CA CYS A 8 5.45 7.25 9.38
C CYS A 8 6.61 6.35 9.84
N ALA A 9 7.68 6.26 9.04
CA ALA A 9 8.88 5.50 9.40
C ALA A 9 9.55 6.05 10.68
N LYS A 10 9.61 7.39 10.82
CA LYS A 10 10.17 8.02 12.03
C LYS A 10 9.30 7.76 13.26
N ILE A 11 7.97 7.75 13.13
CA ILE A 11 7.07 7.42 14.24
C ILE A 11 7.30 5.98 14.73
N MET A 12 7.43 5.01 13.81
CA MET A 12 7.74 3.63 14.18
C MET A 12 9.08 3.51 14.93
N GLU A 13 10.09 4.26 14.49
CA GLU A 13 11.40 4.32 15.14
C GLU A 13 11.32 4.86 16.56
N LEU A 14 10.64 6.00 16.73
CA LEU A 14 10.47 6.64 18.04
C LEU A 14 9.65 5.77 19.01
N LEU A 15 8.71 4.97 18.50
CA LEU A 15 7.94 4.00 19.28
C LEU A 15 8.66 2.65 19.47
N GLY A 16 9.89 2.50 18.97
CA GLY A 16 10.70 1.29 19.10
C GLY A 16 10.16 0.06 18.34
N GLN A 17 9.16 0.23 17.48
CA GLN A 17 8.46 -0.89 16.82
C GLN A 17 9.31 -1.58 15.73
N ASN A 18 10.36 -0.93 15.26
CA ASN A 18 11.26 -1.43 14.22
C ASN A 18 11.99 -2.71 14.62
N LYS A 19 12.22 -2.88 15.93
CA LYS A 19 12.96 -4.01 16.52
C LYS A 19 12.04 -5.11 17.05
N VAL A 20 10.73 -4.88 17.02
CA VAL A 20 9.72 -5.83 17.50
C VAL A 20 9.32 -6.74 16.35
N ASP A 21 9.19 -8.05 16.64
CA ASP A 21 8.68 -9.01 15.66
C ASP A 21 7.31 -8.57 15.15
N HIS A 22 7.09 -8.74 13.84
CA HIS A 22 5.87 -8.28 13.16
C HIS A 22 4.58 -8.80 13.80
N ARG A 23 4.57 -9.99 14.42
CA ARG A 23 3.38 -10.54 15.11
C ARG A 23 3.12 -9.91 16.47
N GLN A 24 4.11 -9.23 17.03
CA GLN A 24 4.05 -8.62 18.37
C GLN A 24 4.00 -7.09 18.32
N ARG A 25 4.06 -6.48 17.12
CA ARG A 25 3.97 -5.04 16.96
C ARG A 25 2.59 -4.54 17.40
N LYS A 26 2.60 -3.39 18.09
CA LYS A 26 1.37 -2.68 18.49
C LYS A 26 0.98 -1.58 17.51
N VAL A 27 1.89 -1.23 16.61
CA VAL A 27 1.66 -0.22 15.56
C VAL A 27 2.13 -0.81 14.24
N ALA A 28 1.34 -0.59 13.18
CA ALA A 28 1.65 -0.99 11.83
C ALA A 28 1.50 0.20 10.88
N ILE A 29 2.25 0.17 9.77
CA ILE A 29 2.09 1.11 8.65
C ILE A 29 1.44 0.35 7.51
N ILE A 30 0.43 0.96 6.90
CA ILE A 30 -0.21 0.46 5.69
C ILE A 30 -0.04 1.54 4.63
N SER A 31 0.54 1.18 3.48
CA SER A 31 0.71 2.09 2.35
C SER A 31 -0.49 1.98 1.42
N GLN A 32 -1.00 3.11 0.92
CA GLN A 32 -2.03 3.10 -0.13
C GLN A 32 -1.49 2.47 -1.43
N ASP A 33 -0.19 2.61 -1.69
CA ASP A 33 0.46 2.05 -2.89
C ASP A 33 0.35 0.51 -2.96
N SER A 34 0.21 -0.17 -1.81
CA SER A 34 -0.07 -1.61 -1.78
C SER A 34 -1.35 -1.97 -2.54
N PHE A 35 -2.29 -1.04 -2.64
CA PHE A 35 -3.60 -1.23 -3.25
C PHE A 35 -3.67 -0.70 -4.68
N TYR A 36 -2.55 -0.52 -5.39
CA TYR A 36 -2.60 -0.30 -6.84
C TYR A 36 -3.27 -1.49 -7.55
N ARG A 37 -4.10 -1.19 -8.55
CA ARG A 37 -4.73 -2.21 -9.40
C ARG A 37 -3.68 -2.90 -10.27
N VAL A 38 -3.94 -4.18 -10.56
CA VAL A 38 -3.20 -4.90 -11.60
C VAL A 38 -3.59 -4.32 -12.95
N LEU A 39 -2.60 -3.86 -13.70
CA LEU A 39 -2.82 -3.28 -15.01
C LEU A 39 -3.15 -4.35 -16.05
N THR A 40 -4.14 -4.08 -16.89
CA THR A 40 -4.39 -4.89 -18.11
C THR A 40 -3.21 -4.76 -19.08
N ALA A 41 -3.13 -5.65 -20.08
CA ALA A 41 -2.06 -5.59 -21.09
C ALA A 41 -2.00 -4.22 -21.80
N GLU A 42 -3.15 -3.63 -22.09
CA GLU A 42 -3.24 -2.30 -22.69
C GLU A 42 -2.73 -1.20 -21.73
N GLN A 43 -3.15 -1.26 -20.47
CA GLN A 43 -2.73 -0.30 -19.44
C GLN A 43 -1.22 -0.41 -19.15
N LYS A 44 -0.65 -1.62 -19.13
CA LYS A 44 0.80 -1.83 -19.03
C LYS A 44 1.53 -1.17 -20.20
N GLY A 45 1.00 -1.32 -21.42
CA GLY A 45 1.54 -0.64 -22.60
C GLY A 45 1.53 0.89 -22.49
N LYS A 46 0.50 1.47 -21.86
CA LYS A 46 0.43 2.91 -21.55
C LYS A 46 1.40 3.29 -20.43
N ALA A 47 1.49 2.50 -19.36
CA ALA A 47 2.38 2.75 -18.23
C ALA A 47 3.86 2.76 -18.63
N LEU A 48 4.30 1.81 -19.46
CA LEU A 48 5.66 1.75 -20.00
C LEU A 48 6.03 3.00 -20.84
N LYS A 49 5.03 3.70 -21.39
CA LYS A 49 5.19 4.95 -22.14
C LYS A 49 5.02 6.20 -21.28
N GLY A 50 4.79 6.05 -19.97
CA GLY A 50 4.46 7.16 -19.07
C GLY A 50 3.07 7.77 -19.31
N GLN A 51 2.17 7.05 -19.97
CA GLN A 51 0.83 7.51 -20.36
C GLN A 51 -0.29 6.94 -19.48
N TYR A 52 0.06 6.30 -18.37
CA TYR A 52 -0.91 5.82 -17.39
C TYR A 52 -0.89 6.75 -16.17
N ASN A 53 -2.05 7.22 -15.74
CA ASN A 53 -2.17 8.11 -14.60
C ASN A 53 -2.32 7.30 -13.30
N PHE A 54 -1.22 7.11 -12.58
CA PHE A 54 -1.18 6.43 -11.28
C PHE A 54 -1.74 7.26 -10.12
N ASP A 55 -2.03 8.54 -10.33
CA ASP A 55 -2.64 9.43 -9.33
C ASP A 55 -4.17 9.50 -9.47
N HIS A 56 -4.74 8.87 -10.50
CA HIS A 56 -6.19 8.82 -10.68
C HIS A 56 -6.82 7.87 -9.65
N PRO A 57 -7.99 8.20 -9.05
CA PRO A 57 -8.67 7.31 -8.10
C PRO A 57 -8.91 5.89 -8.62
N GLU A 58 -9.10 5.73 -9.93
CA GLU A 58 -9.29 4.41 -10.57
C GLU A 58 -8.03 3.54 -10.64
N ALA A 59 -6.84 4.11 -10.40
CA ALA A 59 -5.61 3.34 -10.32
C ALA A 59 -5.56 2.48 -9.04
N PHE A 60 -6.38 2.82 -8.03
CA PHE A 60 -6.43 2.12 -6.75
C PHE A 60 -7.58 1.12 -6.69
N ASP A 61 -7.35 0.00 -6.00
CA ASP A 61 -8.33 -0.99 -5.61
C ASP A 61 -9.00 -0.53 -4.30
N THR A 62 -9.80 0.53 -4.39
CA THR A 62 -10.45 1.18 -3.24
C THR A 62 -11.37 0.23 -2.49
N ASP A 63 -12.03 -0.71 -3.18
CA ASP A 63 -12.89 -1.71 -2.55
C ASP A 63 -12.07 -2.66 -1.68
N LEU A 64 -10.93 -3.17 -2.19
CA LEU A 64 -10.00 -3.98 -1.41
C LEU A 64 -9.42 -3.20 -0.23
N MET A 65 -9.03 -1.94 -0.44
CA MET A 65 -8.52 -1.08 0.62
C MET A 65 -9.57 -0.87 1.72
N TYR A 66 -10.81 -0.54 1.34
CA TYR A 66 -11.92 -0.33 2.27
C TYR A 66 -12.21 -1.60 3.09
N GLN A 67 -12.31 -2.76 2.42
CA GLN A 67 -12.53 -4.03 3.09
C GLN A 67 -11.40 -4.35 4.07
N THR A 68 -10.14 -4.17 3.64
CA THR A 68 -8.95 -4.41 4.48
C THR A 68 -8.95 -3.54 5.73
N LEU A 69 -9.22 -2.23 5.58
CA LEU A 69 -9.29 -1.29 6.71
C LEU A 69 -10.47 -1.59 7.64
N THR A 70 -11.60 -2.02 7.09
CA THR A 70 -12.77 -2.43 7.88
C THR A 70 -12.47 -3.67 8.72
N ASP A 71 -11.87 -4.69 8.11
CA ASP A 71 -11.48 -5.91 8.84
C ASP A 71 -10.44 -5.62 9.94
N ILE A 72 -9.50 -4.69 9.70
CA ILE A 72 -8.56 -4.21 10.73
C ILE A 72 -9.29 -3.52 11.88
N ALA A 73 -10.25 -2.63 11.57
CA ALA A 73 -11.03 -1.93 12.59
C ALA A 73 -11.86 -2.89 13.46
N GLU A 74 -12.27 -4.03 12.89
CA GLU A 74 -12.95 -5.12 13.59
C GLU A 74 -11.99 -6.06 14.34
N GLY A 75 -10.67 -5.83 14.29
CA GLY A 75 -9.66 -6.64 14.98
C GLY A 75 -9.35 -7.96 14.29
N LYS A 76 -9.72 -8.14 13.02
CA LYS A 76 -9.40 -9.34 12.24
C LYS A 76 -7.97 -9.27 11.72
N VAL A 77 -7.35 -10.45 11.59
CA VAL A 77 -6.07 -10.58 10.90
C VAL A 77 -6.32 -10.47 9.39
N VAL A 78 -5.61 -9.54 8.73
CA VAL A 78 -5.72 -9.31 7.29
C VAL A 78 -4.39 -9.56 6.58
N GLN A 79 -4.44 -9.81 5.28
CA GLN A 79 -3.27 -9.82 4.41
C GLN A 79 -3.28 -8.56 3.55
N VAL A 80 -2.23 -7.75 3.67
CA VAL A 80 -2.05 -6.55 2.85
C VAL A 80 -1.25 -6.94 1.60
N PRO A 81 -1.72 -6.62 0.38
CA PRO A 81 -0.99 -6.90 -0.85
C PRO A 81 0.35 -6.15 -0.91
N THR A 82 1.30 -6.71 -1.66
CA THR A 82 2.57 -6.03 -2.01
C THR A 82 2.54 -5.69 -3.48
N TYR A 83 2.70 -4.42 -3.83
CA TYR A 83 2.73 -3.98 -5.22
C TYR A 83 4.18 -3.83 -5.70
N ASP A 84 4.49 -4.43 -6.84
CA ASP A 84 5.76 -4.27 -7.51
C ASP A 84 5.67 -3.16 -8.57
N PHE A 85 6.34 -2.04 -8.28
CA PHE A 85 6.39 -0.86 -9.13
C PHE A 85 7.16 -1.09 -10.44
N VAL A 86 8.02 -2.11 -10.53
CA VAL A 86 8.79 -2.44 -11.74
C VAL A 86 7.91 -3.19 -12.74
N THR A 87 7.13 -4.16 -12.25
CA THR A 87 6.32 -5.05 -13.09
C THR A 87 4.84 -4.63 -13.19
N HIS A 88 4.45 -3.63 -12.41
CA HIS A 88 3.07 -3.16 -12.24
C HIS A 88 2.11 -4.32 -11.92
N SER A 89 2.51 -5.17 -10.98
CA SER A 89 1.73 -6.33 -10.52
C SER A 89 1.73 -6.49 -9.01
N ARG A 90 0.78 -7.29 -8.52
CA ARG A 90 0.61 -7.72 -7.14
C ARG A 90 0.61 -9.24 -7.09
#